data_AF-A0A445IK55-F1
#
_entry.id   AF-A0A445IK55-F1
#
_cell.length_a   1.000
_cell.length_b   1.000
_cell.length_c   1.000
_cell.angle_alpha   90.00
_cell.angle_beta   90.00
_cell.angle_gamma   90.00
#
_symmetry.space_group_name_H-M   'P 1'
#
loop_
_entity.id
_entity.type
_entity.pdbx_description
1 polymer ?
#
loop_
_entity_poly.entity_id
_entity_poly.type
_entity_poly.pdbx_seq_one_letter_code
_entity_poly.pdbx_strand_id
1 'polypeptide(L)'
;MTLDSILLLEVFDREKFNNWVEKGVTPAIEPSLKLYEDVLNLGFKVILLTGRSERRRSVTVDNLINAGFKEWDQLILRISEFHNLFCLFCAGIDL
;
A
#
# COMPACT_ATOMS: atom_id res chain seq x y z
N MET A 1 35.70 -5.23 8.31
CA MET A 1 34.42 -4.60 8.67
C MET A 1 34.63 -3.09 8.51
N THR A 2 34.44 -2.59 7.28
CA THR A 2 34.70 -1.18 6.95
C THR A 2 33.41 -0.37 7.10
N LEU A 3 33.58 0.83 7.61
CA LEU A 3 32.60 1.83 8.03
C LEU A 3 31.91 2.51 6.83
N ASP A 4 31.35 1.74 5.90
CA ASP A 4 30.61 2.30 4.74
C ASP A 4 29.09 2.06 4.83
N SER A 5 28.60 1.44 5.91
CA SER A 5 27.20 1.03 6.04
C SER A 5 26.25 2.09 6.63
N ILE A 6 26.69 3.35 6.84
CA ILE A 6 25.91 4.34 7.62
C ILE A 6 25.33 5.50 6.78
N LEU A 7 25.59 5.61 5.47
CA LEU A 7 24.90 6.59 4.62
C LEU A 7 24.53 6.01 3.24
N LEU A 8 23.62 5.04 3.24
CA LEU A 8 22.86 4.68 2.04
C LEU A 8 21.72 5.70 1.86
N LEU A 9 22.05 6.88 1.36
CA LEU A 9 21.05 7.76 0.76
C LEU A 9 20.81 7.25 -0.68
N GLU A 10 20.08 6.14 -0.82
CA GLU A 10 19.63 5.71 -2.14
C GLU A 10 18.65 6.74 -2.68
N VAL A 11 18.99 7.35 -3.83
CA VAL A 11 18.07 8.23 -4.55
C VAL A 11 16.87 7.39 -5.00
N PHE A 12 15.66 7.89 -4.73
CA PHE A 12 14.43 7.22 -5.13
C PHE A 12 14.36 7.05 -6.66
N ASP A 13 14.44 5.80 -7.13
CA ASP A 13 14.28 5.43 -8.54
C ASP A 13 12.81 5.09 -8.82
N ARG A 14 12.15 5.98 -9.57
CA ARG A 14 10.74 5.84 -9.93
C ARG A 14 10.46 4.65 -10.84
N GLU A 15 11.36 4.28 -11.74
CA GLU A 15 11.16 3.15 -12.64
C GLU A 15 11.33 1.83 -11.90
N LYS A 16 12.36 1.72 -11.05
CA LYS A 16 12.56 0.56 -10.18
C LYS A 16 11.37 0.35 -9.25
N PHE A 17 10.85 1.42 -8.66
CA PHE A 17 9.64 1.38 -7.84
C PHE A 17 8.43 0.91 -8.66
N ASN A 18 8.21 1.49 -9.85
CA ASN A 18 7.10 1.09 -10.71
C ASN A 18 7.18 -0.40 -11.09
N ASN A 19 8.35 -0.88 -11.52
CA ASN A 19 8.56 -2.27 -11.88
C ASN A 19 8.32 -3.22 -10.70
N TRP A 20 8.69 -2.80 -9.49
CA TRP A 20 8.42 -3.59 -8.28
C TRP A 20 6.93 -3.57 -7.89
N VAL A 21 6.22 -2.44 -8.05
CA VAL A 21 4.77 -2.35 -7.86
C VAL A 21 4.02 -3.31 -8.80
N GLU A 22 4.44 -3.39 -10.07
CA GLU A 22 3.84 -4.32 -11.05
C GLU A 22 4.02 -5.79 -10.68
N LYS A 23 5.02 -6.14 -9.85
CA LYS A 23 5.21 -7.54 -9.40
C LYS A 23 4.12 -7.98 -8.44
N GLY A 24 3.47 -7.05 -7.75
CA GLY A 24 2.39 -7.39 -6.82
C GLY A 24 2.83 -8.19 -5.57
N VAL A 25 4.13 -8.28 -5.28
CA VAL A 25 4.61 -9.11 -4.16
C VAL A 25 4.95 -8.22 -2.97
N THR A 26 3.97 -8.05 -2.08
CA THR A 26 4.05 -7.19 -0.91
C THR A 26 3.54 -7.98 0.29
N PRO A 27 4.40 -8.42 1.23
CA PRO A 27 3.91 -9.05 2.46
C PRO A 27 2.96 -8.11 3.22
N ALA A 28 2.12 -8.63 4.10
CA ALA A 28 1.35 -7.77 4.98
C ALA A 28 2.25 -7.16 6.05
N ILE A 29 2.02 -5.90 6.43
CA ILE A 29 2.54 -5.39 7.69
C ILE A 29 1.63 -5.92 8.80
N GLU A 30 2.11 -6.91 9.55
CA GLU A 30 1.29 -7.66 10.53
C GLU A 30 0.48 -6.77 11.50
N PRO A 31 1.03 -5.70 12.10
CA PRO A 31 0.24 -4.78 12.93
C PRO A 31 -0.94 -4.11 12.20
N SER A 32 -0.79 -3.78 10.92
CA SER A 32 -1.83 -3.16 10.12
C SER A 32 -2.95 -4.14 9.79
N LEU A 33 -2.61 -5.39 9.47
CA LEU A 33 -3.60 -6.46 9.28
C LEU A 33 -4.38 -6.72 10.57
N LYS A 34 -3.68 -6.75 11.71
CA LYS A 34 -4.33 -6.96 13.01
C LYS A 34 -5.32 -5.86 13.36
N LEU A 35 -4.93 -4.60 13.17
CA LEU A 35 -5.82 -3.45 13.38
C LEU A 35 -7.06 -3.54 12.48
N TYR A 36 -6.85 -3.87 11.20
CA TYR A 36 -7.91 -4.04 10.22
C TYR A 36 -8.93 -5.11 10.66
N GLU A 37 -8.46 -6.27 11.11
CA GLU A 37 -9.33 -7.34 11.63
C GLU A 37 -10.09 -6.91 12.88
N ASP A 38 -9.42 -6.22 13.81
CA ASP A 38 -10.02 -5.79 15.07
C ASP A 38 -11.13 -4.75 14.83
N VAL A 39 -10.94 -3.79 13.92
CA VAL A 39 -12.00 -2.81 13.59
C VAL A 39 -13.17 -3.45 12.84
N LEU A 40 -12.93 -4.42 11.97
CA LEU A 40 -14.00 -5.18 11.33
C LEU A 40 -14.83 -5.98 12.34
N ASN A 41 -14.16 -6.65 13.28
CA ASN A 41 -14.82 -7.42 14.34
C ASN A 41 -15.66 -6.53 15.28
N LEU A 42 -15.31 -5.25 15.41
CA LEU A 42 -16.09 -4.25 16.12
C LEU A 42 -17.28 -3.69 15.31
N GLY A 43 -17.46 -4.14 14.07
CA GLY A 43 -18.55 -3.73 13.18
C GLY A 43 -18.32 -2.41 12.46
N PHE A 44 -17.07 -1.92 12.43
CA PHE A 44 -16.75 -0.73 11.65
C PHE A 44 -16.68 -1.05 10.16
N LYS A 45 -17.10 -0.06 9.36
CA LYS A 45 -16.89 -0.05 7.92
C LYS A 45 -15.46 0.38 7.62
N VAL A 46 -14.79 -0.34 6.72
CA VAL A 46 -13.40 -0.07 6.35
C VAL A 46 -13.34 0.48 4.95
N ILE A 47 -12.71 1.65 4.80
CA ILE A 47 -12.37 2.24 3.51
C ILE A 47 -10.85 2.22 3.36
N LEU A 48 -10.37 1.65 2.26
CA LEU A 48 -8.96 1.62 1.90
C LEU A 48 -8.66 2.75 0.93
N LEU A 49 -7.64 3.56 1.25
CA LEU A 49 -7.20 4.69 0.43
C LEU A 49 -5.72 4.49 0.07
N THR A 50 -5.38 4.60 -1.21
CA THR A 50 -4.00 4.42 -1.69
C THR A 50 -3.59 5.46 -2.71
N GLY A 51 -2.30 5.80 -2.72
CA GLY A 51 -1.68 6.64 -3.73
C GLY A 51 -1.45 5.94 -5.08
N ARG A 52 -1.71 4.63 -5.19
CA ARG A 52 -1.64 3.90 -6.47
C ARG A 52 -2.59 4.51 -7.48
N SER A 53 -2.20 4.51 -8.75
CA SER A 53 -3.09 4.98 -9.81
C SER A 53 -4.24 4.01 -10.02
N GLU A 54 -5.42 4.51 -10.38
CA GLU A 54 -6.59 3.70 -10.73
C GLU A 54 -6.29 2.62 -11.79
N ARG A 55 -5.35 2.89 -12.72
CA ARG A 55 -4.87 1.93 -13.72
C ARG A 55 -4.30 0.62 -13.14
N ARG A 56 -3.89 0.63 -11.86
CA ARG A 56 -3.30 -0.50 -11.13
C ARG A 56 -4.29 -1.17 -10.17
N ARG A 57 -5.59 -0.92 -10.33
CA ARG A 57 -6.62 -1.46 -9.42
C ARG A 57 -6.53 -2.98 -9.29
N SER A 58 -6.48 -3.72 -10.41
CA SER A 58 -6.47 -5.19 -10.38
C SER A 58 -5.31 -5.73 -9.53
N VAL A 59 -4.07 -5.32 -9.84
CA VAL A 59 -2.87 -5.74 -9.10
C VAL A 59 -2.96 -5.35 -7.62
N THR A 60 -3.53 -4.18 -7.31
CA THR A 60 -3.71 -3.74 -5.92
C THR A 60 -4.71 -4.62 -5.16
N VAL A 61 -5.82 -4.99 -5.79
CA VAL A 61 -6.81 -5.88 -5.18
C VAL A 61 -6.22 -7.27 -4.94
N ASP A 62 -5.50 -7.83 -5.92
CA ASP A 62 -4.87 -9.15 -5.78
C ASP A 62 -3.87 -9.16 -4.62
N ASN A 63 -3.05 -8.10 -4.49
CA ASN A 63 -2.13 -7.95 -3.37
C ASN A 63 -2.86 -7.89 -2.02
N LEU A 64 -3.91 -7.08 -1.92
CA LEU A 64 -4.69 -6.92 -0.68
C LEU A 64 -5.22 -8.27 -0.20
N ILE A 65 -5.82 -9.04 -1.12
CA ILE A 65 -6.36 -10.38 -0.84
C ILE A 65 -5.25 -11.33 -0.40
N ASN A 66 -4.12 -11.34 -1.10
CA ASN A 66 -2.96 -12.17 -0.77
C ASN A 66 -2.34 -11.77 0.58
N ALA A 67 -2.41 -10.49 0.96
CA ALA A 67 -1.96 -9.97 2.24
C ALA A 67 -2.99 -10.17 3.38
N GLY A 68 -4.17 -10.71 3.10
CA GLY A 68 -5.18 -11.04 4.12
C GLY A 68 -6.29 -10.00 4.30
N PHE A 69 -6.22 -8.86 3.61
CA PHE A 69 -7.33 -7.91 3.52
C PHE A 69 -8.36 -8.47 2.54
N LYS A 70 -9.56 -8.81 3.00
CA LYS A 70 -10.57 -9.49 2.15
C LYS A 70 -11.92 -8.79 2.10
N GLU A 71 -12.17 -7.94 3.07
CA GLU A 71 -13.42 -7.20 3.26
C GLU A 71 -13.13 -5.71 3.39
N TRP A 72 -13.73 -4.90 2.53
CA TRP A 72 -13.71 -3.45 2.64
C TRP A 72 -14.96 -2.90 1.96
N ASP A 73 -15.50 -1.80 2.49
CA ASP A 73 -16.64 -1.13 1.88
C ASP A 73 -16.25 -0.41 0.59
N GLN A 74 -15.05 0.17 0.56
CA GLN A 74 -14.57 0.92 -0.60
C GLN A 74 -13.04 0.91 -0.70
N LEU A 75 -12.54 0.79 -1.93
CA LEU A 75 -11.13 0.99 -2.28
C LEU A 75 -10.99 2.20 -3.20
N ILE A 76 -10.38 3.27 -2.67
CA ILE A 76 -10.15 4.54 -3.35
C ILE A 76 -8.69 4.59 -3.81
N LEU A 77 -8.47 4.68 -5.12
CA LEU A 77 -7.16 4.89 -5.71
C LEU A 77 -7.06 6.30 -6.31
N ARG A 78 -5.82 6.73 -6.58
CA ARG A 78 -5.55 8.02 -7.20
C ARG A 78 -6.04 8.05 -8.65
N ILE A 79 -6.96 8.96 -8.94
CA ILE A 79 -7.39 9.32 -10.29
C ILE A 79 -6.29 10.17 -10.93
N SER A 80 -5.88 9.85 -12.15
CA SER A 80 -4.70 10.45 -12.83
C SER A 80 -4.78 11.95 -13.08
N GLU A 81 -5.94 12.58 -12.88
CA GLU A 81 -6.17 14.00 -13.20
C GLU A 81 -6.16 14.92 -11.96
N PHE A 82 -6.16 14.38 -10.75
CA PHE A 82 -6.11 15.18 -9.52
C PHE A 82 -4.76 15.03 -8.82
N HIS A 83 -3.82 15.91 -9.19
CA HIS A 83 -2.46 15.97 -8.66
C HIS A 83 -2.37 16.36 -7.16
N ASN A 84 -3.47 16.73 -6.51
CA ASN A 84 -3.45 17.39 -5.20
C ASN A 84 -4.24 16.69 -4.06
N LEU A 85 -4.71 15.45 -4.24
CA LEU A 85 -5.26 14.73 -3.08
C LEU A 85 -4.10 14.13 -2.26
N PHE A 86 -3.66 14.90 -1.27
CA PHE A 86 -2.74 14.47 -0.22
C PHE A 86 -3.31 13.19 0.43
N CYS A 87 -2.59 12.08 0.28
CA CYS A 87 -2.98 10.81 0.88
C CYS A 87 -2.66 10.87 2.39
N LEU A 88 -3.65 11.18 3.23
CA LEU A 88 -3.58 10.79 4.63
C LEU A 88 -3.89 9.28 4.70
N PHE A 89 -3.02 8.52 5.36
CA PHE A 89 -2.88 7.06 5.35
C PHE A 89 -2.01 6.49 4.21
N CYS A 90 -0.73 6.89 4.18
CA CYS A 90 0.36 5.96 3.84
C CYS A 90 0.61 5.03 5.04
N ALA A 91 -0.40 4.31 5.53
CA ALA A 91 -0.20 3.32 6.59
C ALA A 91 -0.14 1.94 5.95
N GLY A 92 1.08 1.54 5.58
CA GLY A 92 1.50 0.15 5.71
C GLY A 92 0.76 -0.94 4.91
N ILE A 93 0.00 -0.59 3.89
CA ILE A 93 -0.46 -1.57 2.88
C ILE A 93 0.42 -1.54 1.62
N ASP A 94 1.30 -0.54 1.53
CA ASP A 94 2.49 -0.58 0.69
C ASP A 94 3.62 -1.19 1.51
N LEU A 95 3.62 -2.51 1.64
CA LEU A 95 4.89 -3.18 1.43
C LEU A 95 5.21 -3.07 -0.04
#